data_AF-A0A4Q3H6L1-F1
#
_entry.id   AF-A0A4Q3H6L1-F1
#
_cell.length_a   1.000
_cell.length_b   1.000
_cell.length_c   1.000
_cell.angle_alpha   90.00
_cell.angle_beta   90.00
_cell.angle_gamma   90.00
#
_symmetry.space_group_name_H-M   'P 1'
#
loop_
_entity.id
_entity.type
_entity.pdbx_description
1 polymer ?
#
loop_
_entity_poly.entity_id
_entity_poly.type
_entity_poly.pdbx_seq_one_letter_code
_entity_poly.pdbx_strand_id
1 'polypeptide(L)'
;MQRMTMSPKKIGMLIAGAAIMATSVPALAQTEEELVVTGRYSKVPADVQSLSQTVSYADLDLSTVGGRAEFRHRLRLTARYLCEKLGESDTSSVGPSCRQAAVEDAVRRAGTLEAHAAPRGTTWVAGPRWSAPYPGEWVSRYPD
;
A
#
# COMPACT_ATOMS: atom_id res chain seq x y z
N MET A 1 67.93 3.91 -28.85
CA MET A 1 67.34 3.11 -27.76
C MET A 1 67.31 3.98 -26.51
N GLN A 2 66.17 4.61 -26.22
CA GLN A 2 66.00 5.53 -25.09
C GLN A 2 65.88 4.76 -23.77
N ARG A 3 66.77 5.03 -22.82
CA ARG A 3 66.62 4.67 -21.41
C ARG A 3 66.35 5.95 -20.63
N MET A 4 65.09 6.16 -20.24
CA MET A 4 64.72 7.19 -19.27
C MET A 4 65.10 6.69 -17.88
N THR A 5 66.08 7.34 -17.25
CA THR A 5 66.39 7.19 -15.83
C THR A 5 65.78 8.36 -15.08
N MET A 6 64.73 8.11 -14.29
CA MET A 6 64.21 9.03 -13.29
C MET A 6 64.30 8.38 -11.90
N SER A 7 64.91 9.10 -10.98
CA SER A 7 64.99 8.89 -9.53
C SER A 7 65.14 10.29 -8.91
N PRO A 8 64.87 10.55 -7.62
CA PRO A 8 63.80 10.08 -6.73
C PRO A 8 63.01 11.30 -6.19
N LYS A 9 61.70 11.16 -5.90
CA LYS A 9 61.06 12.00 -4.87
C LYS A 9 60.24 11.11 -3.95
N LYS A 10 60.74 11.00 -2.73
CA LYS A 10 60.06 10.40 -1.59
C LYS A 10 58.78 11.20 -1.33
N ILE A 11 57.64 10.66 -1.74
CA ILE A 11 56.34 11.08 -1.21
C ILE A 11 55.87 9.89 -0.39
N GLY A 12 56.26 9.93 0.87
CA GLY A 12 55.63 9.12 1.89
C GLY A 12 54.24 9.69 2.18
N MET A 13 53.23 8.84 2.20
CA MET A 13 52.20 8.81 3.23
C MET A 13 51.36 7.53 3.02
N LEU A 14 51.73 6.47 3.74
CA LEU A 14 50.82 5.36 4.01
C LEU A 14 49.91 5.83 5.16
N ILE A 15 48.65 6.17 4.85
CA ILE A 15 47.57 6.10 5.84
C ILE A 15 46.73 4.88 5.48
N ALA A 16 46.83 3.88 6.33
CA ALA A 16 45.97 2.73 6.41
C ALA A 16 44.58 3.13 6.94
N GLY A 17 43.57 2.35 6.55
CA GLY A 17 42.52 1.94 7.49
C GLY A 17 41.20 2.70 7.48
N ALA A 18 40.17 2.00 7.03
CA ALA A 18 38.80 1.97 7.54
C ALA A 18 38.01 3.28 7.68
N ALA A 19 36.98 3.44 6.84
CA ALA A 19 35.58 3.66 7.25
C ALA A 19 34.74 4.12 6.05
N ILE A 20 34.32 3.20 5.18
CA ILE A 20 33.07 3.43 4.45
C ILE A 20 31.99 2.97 5.41
N MET A 21 31.53 3.89 6.27
CA MET A 21 30.29 3.70 7.00
C MET A 21 29.20 3.52 5.94
N ALA A 22 28.75 2.28 5.76
CA ALA A 22 27.48 1.99 5.13
C ALA A 22 26.44 2.80 5.91
N THR A 23 25.95 3.88 5.33
CA THR A 23 24.75 4.55 5.80
C THR A 23 23.62 3.56 5.53
N SER A 24 23.39 2.65 6.47
CA SER A 24 22.15 1.88 6.55
C SER A 24 21.05 2.91 6.77
N VAL A 25 20.49 3.41 5.67
CA VAL A 25 19.22 4.12 5.72
C VAL A 25 18.27 3.14 6.40
N PRO A 26 17.70 3.46 7.57
CA PRO A 26 16.67 2.61 8.13
C PRO A 26 15.56 2.59 7.07
N ALA A 27 15.25 1.41 6.54
CA ALA A 27 14.03 1.21 5.80
C ALA A 27 12.90 1.58 6.77
N LEU A 28 12.35 2.78 6.62
CA LEU A 28 11.19 3.21 7.37
C LEU A 28 10.10 2.16 7.12
N ALA A 29 9.82 1.36 8.15
CA ALA A 29 8.58 0.67 8.41
C ALA A 29 7.64 0.62 7.19
N GLN A 30 7.85 -0.31 6.27
CA GLN A 30 6.72 -0.79 5.49
C GLN A 30 5.80 -1.43 6.53
N THR A 31 4.72 -0.73 6.87
CA THR A 31 3.59 -1.29 7.60
C THR A 31 3.09 -2.46 6.77
N GLU A 32 3.58 -3.67 7.05
CA GLU A 32 3.24 -4.90 6.30
C GLU A 32 1.71 -5.14 6.28
N GLU A 33 0.99 -4.49 7.20
CA GLU A 33 -0.42 -4.68 7.46
C GLU A 33 -1.34 -3.67 6.76
N GLU A 34 -1.09 -3.42 5.48
CA GLU A 34 -1.86 -2.49 4.66
C GLU A 34 -2.13 -2.99 3.23
N LEU A 35 -3.27 -2.58 2.66
CA LEU A 35 -3.63 -2.83 1.26
C LEU A 35 -4.09 -1.53 0.60
N VAL A 36 -3.47 -1.19 -0.54
CA VAL A 36 -3.85 -0.02 -1.33
C VAL A 36 -5.00 -0.37 -2.27
N VAL A 37 -6.13 0.32 -2.10
CA VAL A 37 -7.28 0.31 -3.02
C VAL A 37 -7.06 1.41 -4.06
N THR A 38 -7.32 1.12 -5.33
CA THR A 38 -7.19 2.11 -6.42
C THR A 38 -8.44 2.12 -7.28
N GLY A 39 -9.10 3.27 -7.35
CA GLY A 39 -10.18 3.54 -8.30
C GLY A 39 -9.60 4.13 -9.59
N ARG A 40 -10.15 3.71 -10.74
CA ARG A 40 -9.84 4.29 -12.06
C ARG A 40 -11.14 4.57 -12.78
N TYR A 41 -11.32 5.79 -13.22
CA TYR A 41 -12.55 6.21 -13.90
C TYR A 41 -12.24 7.10 -15.09
N SER A 42 -12.96 6.90 -16.17
CA SER A 42 -12.78 7.62 -17.43
C SER A 42 -14.13 8.15 -17.89
N LYS A 43 -14.19 9.44 -18.25
CA LYS A 43 -15.38 10.05 -18.86
C LYS A 43 -15.07 10.33 -20.32
N VAL A 44 -15.64 9.59 -21.26
CA VAL A 44 -15.48 9.90 -22.70
C VAL A 44 -16.06 11.30 -22.98
N PRO A 45 -15.34 12.21 -23.69
CA PRO A 45 -14.12 12.01 -24.49
C PRO A 45 -12.78 12.28 -23.77
N ALA A 46 -12.76 12.41 -22.45
CA ALA A 46 -11.64 12.90 -21.63
C ALA A 46 -10.87 11.83 -20.83
N ASP A 47 -9.74 12.30 -20.28
CA ASP A 47 -8.67 11.59 -19.57
C ASP A 47 -9.10 10.58 -18.49
N VAL A 48 -8.25 9.56 -18.32
CA VAL A 48 -8.37 8.57 -17.24
C VAL A 48 -7.89 9.20 -15.92
N GLN A 49 -8.79 9.29 -14.94
CA GLN A 49 -8.46 9.73 -13.60
C GLN A 49 -8.31 8.53 -12.67
N SER A 50 -7.41 8.63 -11.69
CA SER A 50 -7.21 7.62 -10.67
C SER A 50 -7.04 8.24 -9.29
N LEU A 51 -7.53 7.53 -8.28
CA LEU A 51 -7.32 7.84 -6.88
C LEU A 51 -6.99 6.55 -6.13
N SER A 52 -6.11 6.64 -5.15
CA SER A 52 -5.69 5.50 -4.34
C SER A 52 -5.79 5.83 -2.86
N GLN A 53 -6.13 4.82 -2.06
CA GLN A 53 -6.19 4.93 -0.61
C GLN A 53 -5.68 3.66 0.04
N THR A 54 -4.83 3.83 1.06
CA THR A 54 -4.36 2.75 1.91
C THR A 54 -5.42 2.35 2.94
N VAL A 55 -5.67 1.06 3.07
CA VAL A 55 -6.55 0.45 4.07
C VAL A 55 -5.70 -0.45 4.96
N SER A 56 -5.63 -0.11 6.25
CA SER A 56 -4.90 -0.91 7.23
C SER A 56 -5.78 -2.05 7.76
N TYR A 57 -5.12 -3.18 8.03
CA TYR A 57 -5.69 -4.34 8.71
C TYR A 57 -4.90 -4.71 9.98
N ALA A 58 -4.02 -3.82 10.46
CA ALA A 58 -3.19 -4.05 11.65
C ALA A 58 -4.02 -4.26 12.94
N ASP A 59 -5.23 -3.70 12.98
CA ASP A 59 -6.18 -3.86 14.08
C ASP A 59 -7.05 -5.13 13.96
N LEU A 60 -6.86 -5.92 12.89
CA LEU A 60 -7.70 -7.08 12.57
C LEU A 60 -6.91 -8.40 12.64
N ASP A 61 -7.61 -9.43 13.11
CA ASP A 61 -7.16 -10.82 13.00
C ASP A 61 -7.78 -11.48 11.76
N LEU A 62 -7.01 -11.52 10.66
CA LEU A 62 -7.44 -12.11 9.39
C LEU A 62 -7.54 -13.64 9.43
N SER A 63 -7.05 -14.32 10.48
CA SER A 63 -7.30 -15.76 10.64
C SER A 63 -8.76 -16.03 11.03
N THR A 64 -9.47 -15.03 11.55
CA THR A 64 -10.88 -15.14 11.97
C THR A 64 -11.84 -14.75 10.84
N VAL A 65 -13.06 -15.32 10.86
CA VAL A 65 -14.13 -14.93 9.93
C VAL A 65 -14.49 -13.45 10.08
N GLY A 66 -14.57 -12.97 11.33
CA GLY A 66 -14.92 -11.58 11.63
C GLY A 66 -13.88 -10.58 11.11
N GLY A 67 -12.58 -10.84 11.32
CA GLY A 67 -11.52 -9.96 10.82
C GLY A 67 -11.47 -9.90 9.30
N ARG A 68 -11.69 -11.02 8.60
CA ARG A 68 -11.80 -11.03 7.13
C ARG A 68 -13.03 -10.27 6.62
N ALA A 69 -14.18 -10.47 7.27
CA ALA A 69 -15.42 -9.79 6.90
C ALA A 69 -15.25 -8.26 7.04
N GLU A 70 -14.75 -7.81 8.19
CA GLU A 70 -14.46 -6.40 8.44
C GLU A 70 -13.46 -5.83 7.44
N PHE A 71 -12.36 -6.54 7.16
CA PHE A 71 -11.38 -6.06 6.20
C PHE A 71 -11.97 -5.89 4.80
N ARG A 72 -12.71 -6.89 4.31
CA ARG A 72 -13.40 -6.82 3.01
C ARG A 72 -14.43 -5.69 2.97
N HIS A 73 -15.17 -5.48 4.06
CA HIS A 73 -16.11 -4.37 4.17
C HIS A 73 -15.41 -3.01 4.03
N ARG A 74 -14.29 -2.80 4.73
CA ARG A 74 -13.46 -1.58 4.61
C ARG A 74 -12.99 -1.35 3.18
N LEU A 75 -12.56 -2.40 2.49
CA LEU A 75 -12.13 -2.33 1.08
C LEU A 75 -13.27 -1.90 0.16
N ARG A 76 -14.48 -2.46 0.34
CA ARG A 76 -15.66 -2.10 -0.47
C ARG A 76 -16.06 -0.65 -0.31
N LEU A 77 -16.16 -0.18 0.92
CA LEU A 77 -16.51 1.21 1.21
C LEU A 77 -15.44 2.18 0.69
N THR A 78 -14.16 1.81 0.81
CA THR A 78 -13.05 2.62 0.28
C THR A 78 -13.10 2.70 -1.24
N ALA A 79 -13.33 1.59 -1.94
CA ALA A 79 -13.46 1.56 -3.39
C ALA A 79 -14.62 2.44 -3.86
N ARG A 80 -15.78 2.35 -3.21
CA ARG A 80 -16.93 3.23 -3.46
C ARG A 80 -16.56 4.70 -3.27
N TYR A 81 -15.92 5.02 -2.14
CA TYR A 81 -15.52 6.39 -1.82
C TYR A 81 -14.62 7.00 -2.90
N LEU A 82 -13.60 6.25 -3.32
CA LEU A 82 -12.69 6.70 -4.38
C LEU A 82 -13.42 6.92 -5.70
N CYS A 83 -14.28 6.00 -6.09
CA CYS A 83 -14.98 6.11 -7.37
C CYS A 83 -16.05 7.21 -7.39
N GLU A 84 -16.75 7.44 -6.27
CA GLU A 84 -17.64 8.60 -6.14
C GLU A 84 -16.85 9.92 -6.23
N LYS A 85 -15.66 9.99 -5.63
CA LYS A 85 -14.76 11.15 -5.77
C LYS A 85 -14.25 11.35 -7.19
N LEU A 86 -14.06 10.27 -7.94
CA LEU A 86 -13.75 10.30 -9.38
C LEU A 86 -14.96 10.67 -10.25
N GLY A 87 -16.15 10.78 -9.65
CA GLY A 87 -17.38 11.20 -10.32
C GLY A 87 -18.19 10.06 -10.92
N GLU A 88 -17.96 8.81 -10.49
CA GLU A 88 -18.90 7.72 -10.73
C GLU A 88 -20.13 7.90 -9.82
N SER A 89 -21.33 7.91 -10.41
CA SER A 89 -22.60 7.99 -9.69
C SER A 89 -23.27 6.62 -9.57
N ASP A 90 -24.14 6.43 -8.57
CA ASP A 90 -24.95 5.21 -8.41
C ASP A 90 -25.97 4.98 -9.55
N THR A 91 -26.23 5.98 -10.38
CA THR A 91 -27.07 5.84 -11.58
C THR A 91 -26.25 5.21 -12.71
N SER A 92 -26.75 4.07 -13.21
CA SER A 92 -26.17 3.20 -14.24
C SER A 92 -25.27 3.91 -15.26
N SER A 93 -23.98 3.59 -15.25
CA SER A 93 -23.03 4.04 -16.28
C SER A 93 -23.06 3.10 -17.49
N VAL A 94 -22.93 3.67 -18.70
CA VAL A 94 -22.83 2.91 -19.98
C VAL A 94 -21.46 2.20 -20.14
N GLY A 95 -20.51 2.47 -19.25
CA GLY A 95 -19.17 1.84 -19.21
C GLY A 95 -18.97 0.93 -17.98
N PRO A 96 -17.84 0.18 -17.94
CA PRO A 96 -17.49 -0.66 -16.80
C PRO A 96 -17.41 0.17 -15.52
N SER A 97 -18.02 -0.33 -14.44
CA SER A 97 -18.06 0.40 -13.17
C SER A 97 -16.66 0.48 -12.53
N CYS A 98 -16.22 1.69 -12.19
CA CYS A 98 -14.97 1.90 -11.44
C CYS A 98 -15.05 1.15 -10.11
N ARG A 99 -16.19 1.28 -9.41
CA ARG A 99 -16.42 0.64 -8.12
C ARG A 99 -16.30 -0.87 -8.23
N GLN A 100 -16.94 -1.50 -9.22
CA GLN A 100 -16.86 -2.94 -9.38
C GLN A 100 -15.41 -3.39 -9.62
N ALA A 101 -14.70 -2.75 -10.55
CA ALA A 101 -13.31 -3.10 -10.86
C ALA A 101 -12.37 -2.90 -9.64
N ALA A 102 -12.54 -1.81 -8.90
CA ALA A 102 -11.75 -1.51 -7.72
C ALA A 102 -12.02 -2.49 -6.56
N VAL A 103 -13.28 -2.88 -6.36
CA VAL A 103 -13.67 -3.89 -5.36
C VAL A 103 -13.09 -5.26 -5.73
N GLU A 104 -13.28 -5.70 -6.97
CA GLU A 104 -12.80 -7.01 -7.42
C GLU A 104 -11.28 -7.12 -7.29
N ASP A 105 -10.53 -6.09 -7.69
CA ASP A 105 -9.07 -6.07 -7.51
C ASP A 105 -8.67 -6.14 -6.04
N ALA A 106 -9.24 -5.27 -5.20
CA ALA A 106 -8.89 -5.18 -3.80
C ALA A 106 -9.24 -6.48 -3.04
N VAL A 107 -10.42 -7.05 -3.27
CA VAL A 107 -10.87 -8.29 -2.62
C VAL A 107 -10.05 -9.49 -3.11
N ARG A 108 -9.70 -9.56 -4.39
CA ARG A 108 -8.82 -10.60 -4.92
C ARG A 108 -7.46 -10.59 -4.22
N ARG A 109 -6.86 -9.41 -4.04
CA ARG A 109 -5.58 -9.24 -3.34
C ARG A 109 -5.71 -9.52 -1.85
N ALA A 110 -6.81 -9.12 -1.23
CA ALA A 110 -7.13 -9.48 0.15
C ALA A 110 -7.21 -11.00 0.33
N GLY A 111 -7.79 -11.72 -0.63
CA GLY A 111 -7.83 -13.18 -0.63
C GLY A 111 -6.45 -13.84 -0.51
N THR A 112 -5.41 -13.25 -1.12
CA THR A 112 -4.02 -13.72 -0.94
C THR A 112 -3.53 -13.50 0.49
N LEU A 113 -3.78 -12.34 1.08
CA LEU A 113 -3.40 -12.05 2.47
C LEU A 113 -4.11 -12.99 3.46
N GLU A 114 -5.41 -13.20 3.25
CA GLU A 114 -6.26 -14.05 4.07
C GLU A 114 -5.88 -15.52 3.96
N ALA A 115 -5.49 -16.01 2.77
CA ALA A 115 -5.06 -17.40 2.57
C ALA A 115 -3.76 -17.73 3.33
N HIS A 116 -2.92 -16.72 3.57
CA HIS A 116 -1.67 -16.86 4.30
C HIS A 116 -1.74 -16.36 5.76
N ALA A 117 -2.93 -15.95 6.22
CA ALA A 117 -3.11 -15.46 7.57
C ALA A 117 -2.97 -16.61 8.59
N ALA A 118 -1.92 -16.55 9.40
CA ALA A 118 -1.80 -17.37 10.59
C ALA A 118 -2.55 -16.74 11.77
N PRO A 119 -3.09 -17.54 12.71
CA PRO A 119 -3.64 -17.02 13.95
C PRO A 119 -2.66 -16.11 14.68
N ARG A 120 -3.18 -15.00 15.20
CA ARG A 120 -2.38 -14.10 16.04
C ARG A 120 -1.97 -14.83 17.33
N GLY A 121 -0.68 -14.75 17.68
CA GLY A 121 -0.15 -15.37 18.89
C GLY A 121 -0.59 -14.67 20.18
N THR A 122 -0.28 -15.25 21.34
CA THR A 122 -0.65 -14.71 22.65
C THR A 122 0.02 -13.37 22.98
N THR A 123 1.08 -13.00 22.25
CA THR A 123 1.80 -11.73 22.39
C THR A 123 1.32 -10.67 21.42
N TRP A 124 0.36 -10.98 20.54
CA TRP A 124 -0.15 -10.01 19.57
C TRP A 124 -1.02 -8.96 20.26
N VAL A 125 -0.82 -7.71 19.85
CA VAL A 125 -1.64 -6.57 20.26
C VAL A 125 -2.15 -5.92 18.98
N ALA A 126 -3.46 -5.69 18.93
CA ALA A 126 -4.07 -4.99 17.82
C ALA A 126 -3.38 -3.64 17.59
N GLY A 127 -3.06 -3.35 16.33
CA GLY A 127 -2.60 -2.04 15.93
C GLY A 127 -3.64 -0.95 16.21
N PRO A 128 -3.28 0.33 16.00
CA PRO A 128 -4.26 1.41 16.07
C PRO A 128 -5.41 1.15 15.09
N ARG A 129 -6.63 1.47 15.53
CA ARG A 129 -7.83 1.29 14.71
C ARG A 129 -7.68 2.06 13.40
N TRP A 130 -8.00 1.41 12.28
CA TRP A 130 -8.03 2.08 10.99
C TRP A 130 -9.04 3.24 10.99
N SER A 131 -8.61 4.39 10.49
CA SER A 131 -9.47 5.56 10.31
C SER A 131 -10.00 5.59 8.88
N ALA A 132 -11.31 5.50 8.72
CA ALA A 132 -11.94 5.62 7.41
C ALA A 132 -11.71 7.01 6.79
N PRO A 133 -11.52 7.11 5.46
CA PRO A 133 -11.41 8.39 4.75
C PRO A 133 -12.79 9.04 4.50
N TYR A 134 -13.87 8.34 4.84
CA TYR A 134 -15.25 8.75 4.62
C TYR A 134 -15.98 9.00 5.95
N PRO A 135 -17.03 9.84 5.94
CA PRO A 135 -17.87 10.07 7.12
C PRO A 135 -18.55 8.81 7.66
N GLY A 136 -18.88 8.78 8.95
CA GLY A 136 -19.44 7.60 9.63
C GLY A 136 -20.79 7.12 9.06
N GLU A 137 -21.61 8.01 8.50
CA GLU A 137 -22.89 7.64 7.90
C GLU A 137 -22.77 6.74 6.66
N TRP A 138 -21.58 6.65 6.05
CA TRP A 138 -21.33 5.76 4.91
C TRP A 138 -21.56 4.29 5.24
N VAL A 139 -21.20 3.88 6.45
CA VAL A 139 -21.41 2.51 6.94
C VAL A 139 -22.90 2.17 6.97
N SER A 140 -23.74 3.13 7.37
CA SER A 140 -25.20 2.95 7.40
C SER A 140 -25.85 3.07 6.02
N ARG A 141 -25.28 3.89 5.13
CA ARG A 141 -25.82 4.13 3.78
C ARG A 141 -25.57 2.95 2.84
N TYR A 142 -24.44 2.26 3.01
CA TYR A 142 -24.02 1.16 2.15
C TYR A 142 -23.81 -0.11 2.98
N PRO A 143 -24.89 -0.72 3.50
CA PRO A 143 -24.81 -2.02 4.16
C PRO A 143 -24.38 -3.08 3.13
N ASP A 144 -23.55 -4.04 3.58
CA ASP A 144 -23.10 -5.18 2.79
C ASP A 144 -24.26 -6.11 2.37
#